data_AF-A0A7S2HE05-F1
#
_entry.id   AF-A0A7S2HE05-F1
#
_cell.length_a   1.000
_cell.length_b   1.000
_cell.length_c   1.000
_cell.angle_alpha   90.00
_cell.angle_beta   90.00
_cell.angle_gamma   90.00
#
_symmetry.space_group_name_H-M   'P 1'
#
loop_
_entity.id
_entity.type
_entity.pdbx_description
1 polymer ?
#
loop_
_entity_poly.entity_id
_entity_poly.type
_entity_poly.pdbx_seq_one_letter_code
_entity_poly.pdbx_strand_id
1 'polypeptide(L)'
;TVHSAPADEFPRADAGARSTPAGGFLRADANGYFVDELGRVRILHGSNRVQKQWPWYFPEMAAGDSEFLLMKKLGFTAMRLGFMWSGFNPAPRVFNQTYLDIIRGIVDRA
;
A
#
# COMPACT_ATOMS: atom_id res chain seq x y z
N THR A 1 -40.94 -9.15 27.13
CA THR A 1 -40.96 -9.53 25.71
C THR A 1 -40.00 -8.63 24.97
N VAL A 2 -38.78 -9.09 24.72
CA VAL A 2 -37.77 -8.34 23.96
C VAL A 2 -38.05 -8.55 22.47
N HIS A 3 -38.39 -7.48 21.76
CA HIS A 3 -38.52 -7.51 20.31
C HIS A 3 -37.11 -7.57 19.70
N SER A 4 -36.76 -8.73 19.13
CA SER A 4 -35.63 -8.85 18.21
C SER A 4 -36.02 -8.16 16.91
N ALA A 5 -35.28 -7.11 16.53
CA ALA A 5 -35.30 -6.63 15.15
C ALA A 5 -34.63 -7.70 14.26
N PRO A 6 -35.11 -7.95 13.04
CA PRO A 6 -34.39 -8.79 12.09
C PRO A 6 -33.10 -8.06 11.69
N ALA A 7 -32.01 -8.81 11.55
CA ALA A 7 -30.79 -8.29 10.97
C ALA A 7 -31.11 -7.90 9.52
N ASP A 8 -31.24 -6.61 9.27
CA ASP A 8 -31.36 -6.06 7.93
C ASP A 8 -30.17 -6.57 7.12
N GLU A 9 -30.47 -7.47 6.20
CA GLU A 9 -29.56 -8.01 5.21
C GLU A 9 -29.10 -6.82 4.35
N PHE A 10 -27.92 -6.29 4.66
CA PHE A 10 -27.25 -5.33 3.79
C PHE A 10 -27.24 -5.93 2.38
N PRO A 11 -27.82 -5.26 1.37
CA PRO A 11 -27.82 -5.80 0.03
C PRO A 11 -26.36 -5.99 -0.38
N ARG A 12 -25.95 -7.26 -0.54
CA ARG A 12 -24.68 -7.58 -1.17
C ARG A 12 -24.82 -7.08 -2.59
N ALA A 13 -24.14 -5.97 -2.89
CA ALA A 13 -23.92 -5.61 -4.27
C ALA A 13 -23.36 -6.86 -4.96
N ASP A 14 -24.10 -7.37 -5.96
CA ASP A 14 -23.53 -8.12 -7.06
C ASP A 14 -22.50 -7.20 -7.72
N ALA A 15 -21.33 -7.12 -7.10
CA ALA A 15 -20.13 -6.70 -7.75
C ALA A 15 -19.60 -7.96 -8.42
N GLY A 16 -20.23 -8.37 -9.52
CA GLY A 16 -19.61 -9.22 -10.52
C GLY A 16 -18.17 -8.76 -10.63
N ALA A 17 -17.24 -9.65 -10.28
CA ALA A 17 -15.86 -9.31 -9.97
C ALA A 17 -15.20 -8.70 -11.21
N ARG A 18 -15.37 -7.39 -11.37
CA ARG A 18 -14.68 -6.63 -12.39
C ARG A 18 -13.23 -6.64 -11.97
N SER A 19 -12.40 -7.29 -12.79
CA SER A 19 -10.96 -7.25 -12.66
C SER A 19 -10.57 -5.79 -12.54
N THR A 20 -10.06 -5.41 -11.37
CA THR A 20 -9.48 -4.08 -11.20
C THR A 20 -8.17 -4.13 -11.97
N PRO A 21 -7.99 -3.33 -13.03
CA PRO A 21 -6.68 -3.28 -13.69
C PRO A 21 -5.64 -2.96 -12.62
N ALA A 22 -4.61 -3.80 -12.57
CA ALA A 22 -3.45 -3.56 -11.74
C ALA A 22 -2.71 -2.35 -12.31
N GLY A 23 -2.36 -1.40 -11.45
CA GLY A 23 -1.43 -0.34 -11.79
C GLY A 23 -2.04 0.78 -12.64
N GLY A 24 -2.16 1.94 -12.02
CA GLY A 24 -2.47 3.21 -12.67
C GLY A 24 -2.20 4.31 -11.68
N PHE A 25 -1.84 5.51 -12.15
CA PHE A 25 -1.62 6.63 -11.23
C PHE A 25 -2.94 7.07 -10.61
N LEU A 26 -2.92 7.31 -9.30
CA LEU A 26 -4.03 7.96 -8.60
C LEU A 26 -3.86 9.47 -8.71
N ARG A 27 -4.96 10.18 -8.99
CA ARG A 27 -5.01 11.66 -8.94
C ARG A 27 -6.00 12.11 -7.88
N ALA A 28 -5.81 13.30 -7.35
CA ALA A 28 -6.85 13.97 -6.56
C ALA A 28 -7.83 14.66 -7.52
N ASP A 29 -9.13 14.48 -7.31
CA ASP A 29 -10.15 15.24 -8.03
C ASP A 29 -10.45 16.59 -7.35
N ALA A 30 -11.35 17.39 -7.94
CA ALA A 30 -11.73 18.69 -7.41
C ALA A 30 -12.44 18.63 -6.04
N ASN A 31 -12.92 17.46 -5.63
CA ASN A 31 -13.59 17.22 -4.35
C ASN A 31 -12.64 16.64 -3.29
N GLY A 32 -11.37 16.41 -3.63
CA GLY A 32 -10.36 15.85 -2.73
C GLY A 32 -10.34 14.32 -2.65
N TYR A 33 -11.02 13.61 -3.55
CA TYR A 33 -10.97 12.15 -3.60
C TYR A 33 -9.80 11.65 -4.45
N PHE A 34 -9.20 10.53 -4.04
CA PHE A 34 -8.29 9.78 -4.91
C PHE A 34 -9.10 9.02 -5.95
N VAL A 35 -8.84 9.29 -7.23
CA VAL A 35 -9.51 8.65 -8.36
C VAL A 35 -8.51 7.97 -9.28
N ASP A 36 -8.88 6.81 -9.81
CA ASP A 36 -8.09 6.10 -10.81
C ASP A 36 -8.40 6.55 -12.25
N GLU A 37 -7.71 5.97 -13.23
CA GLU A 37 -7.85 6.28 -14.66
C GLU A 37 -9.26 6.02 -15.21
N LEU A 38 -10.04 5.16 -14.54
CA LEU A 38 -11.43 4.86 -14.90
C LEU A 38 -12.45 5.78 -14.18
N GLY A 39 -11.97 6.75 -13.40
CA GLY A 39 -12.82 7.68 -12.64
C GLY A 39 -13.43 7.09 -11.38
N ARG A 40 -12.95 5.94 -10.90
CA ARG A 40 -13.45 5.31 -9.67
C ARG A 40 -12.77 5.95 -8.46
N VAL A 41 -13.53 6.29 -7.42
CA VAL A 41 -12.97 6.67 -6.11
C VAL A 41 -12.29 5.47 -5.48
N ARG A 42 -11.06 5.66 -5.00
CA ARG A 42 -10.23 4.61 -4.39
C ARG A 42 -10.07 4.85 -2.90
N ILE A 43 -10.54 3.89 -2.11
CA ILE A 43 -10.30 3.85 -0.67
C ILE A 43 -9.06 2.99 -0.41
N LEU A 44 -8.05 3.60 0.22
CA LEU A 44 -6.77 2.95 0.52
C LEU A 44 -6.80 2.43 1.95
N HIS A 45 -6.79 1.11 2.12
CA HIS A 45 -6.66 0.45 3.41
C HIS A 45 -5.33 -0.29 3.45
N GLY A 46 -4.51 0.04 4.44
CA GLY A 46 -3.12 -0.39 4.43
C GLY A 46 -2.47 -0.36 5.79
N SER A 47 -1.19 -0.73 5.81
CA SER A 47 -0.36 -0.69 7.00
C SER A 47 0.88 0.20 6.79
N ASN A 48 1.48 0.60 7.90
CA ASN A 48 2.77 1.27 7.91
C ASN A 48 3.88 0.23 8.03
N ARG A 49 4.94 0.37 7.23
CA ARG A 49 6.11 -0.48 7.31
C ARG A 49 7.37 0.36 7.32
N VAL A 50 7.99 0.49 8.49
CA VAL A 50 9.06 1.49 8.73
C VAL A 50 10.19 0.89 9.56
N GLN A 51 11.40 0.85 8.99
CA GLN A 51 12.63 0.49 9.71
C GLN A 51 13.43 1.76 9.99
N LYS A 52 13.49 2.19 11.26
CA LYS A 52 14.16 3.44 11.66
C LYS A 52 15.64 3.30 12.00
N GLN A 53 16.11 2.07 12.17
CA GLN A 53 17.51 1.75 12.47
C GLN A 53 18.21 1.17 11.25
N TRP A 54 19.54 1.24 11.23
CA TRP A 54 20.33 0.56 10.21
C TRP A 54 19.87 -0.91 10.05
N PRO A 55 19.66 -1.41 8.82
CA PRO A 55 20.04 -0.83 7.53
C PRO A 55 18.98 0.08 6.87
N TRP A 56 17.98 0.56 7.63
CA TRP A 56 16.89 1.46 7.20
C TRP A 56 15.90 0.88 6.17
N TYR A 57 15.96 -0.42 5.95
CA TYR A 57 14.99 -1.24 5.23
C TYR A 57 14.88 -2.60 5.92
N PHE A 58 13.84 -3.38 5.61
CA PHE A 58 13.69 -4.74 6.12
C PHE A 58 14.39 -5.74 5.17
N PRO A 59 15.45 -6.43 5.60
CA PRO A 59 16.14 -7.41 4.75
C PRO A 59 15.21 -8.49 4.20
N GLU A 60 14.19 -8.88 4.96
CA GLU A 60 13.22 -9.90 4.57
C GLU A 60 12.37 -9.44 3.38
N MET A 61 11.95 -8.17 3.38
CA MET A 61 11.23 -7.57 2.24
C MET A 61 12.13 -7.38 1.02
N ALA A 62 13.43 -7.11 1.25
CA ALA A 62 14.40 -7.01 0.17
C ALA A 62 14.66 -8.38 -0.49
N ALA A 63 14.57 -9.48 0.28
CA ALA A 63 14.87 -10.83 -0.16
C ALA A 63 13.68 -11.61 -0.74
N GLY A 64 12.43 -11.21 -0.47
CA GLY A 64 11.28 -11.92 -1.01
C GLY A 64 9.91 -11.28 -0.74
N ASP A 65 8.85 -12.00 -1.14
CA ASP A 65 7.51 -11.42 -1.31
C ASP A 65 6.48 -11.92 -0.30
N SER A 66 6.90 -12.73 0.68
CA SER A 66 5.98 -13.36 1.65
C SER A 66 5.12 -12.33 2.40
N GLU A 67 5.69 -11.19 2.77
CA GLU A 67 4.97 -10.09 3.41
C GLU A 67 3.91 -9.48 2.48
N PHE A 68 4.26 -9.20 1.22
CA PHE A 68 3.32 -8.66 0.23
C PHE A 68 2.18 -9.63 -0.09
N LEU A 69 2.49 -10.92 -0.22
CA LEU A 69 1.50 -11.96 -0.44
C LEU A 69 0.53 -12.08 0.74
N LEU A 70 1.04 -12.00 1.98
CA LEU A 70 0.20 -11.97 3.17
C LEU A 70 -0.71 -10.74 3.17
N MET A 71 -0.18 -9.55 2.87
CA MET A 71 -0.97 -8.32 2.81
C MET A 71 -2.08 -8.39 1.75
N LYS A 72 -1.78 -8.91 0.57
CA LYS A 72 -2.76 -9.17 -0.50
C LYS A 72 -3.83 -10.14 -0.04
N LYS A 73 -3.45 -11.23 0.64
CA LYS A 73 -4.40 -12.22 1.20
C LYS A 73 -5.31 -11.61 2.26
N LEU A 74 -4.82 -10.65 3.04
CA LEU A 74 -5.62 -9.93 4.05
C LEU A 74 -6.49 -8.82 3.43
N GLY A 75 -6.41 -8.57 2.12
CA GLY A 75 -7.22 -7.58 1.43
C GLY A 75 -6.71 -6.14 1.55
N PHE A 76 -5.46 -5.93 1.98
CA PHE A 76 -4.86 -4.60 1.98
C PHE A 76 -4.64 -4.10 0.55
N THR A 77 -4.85 -2.80 0.35
CA THR A 77 -4.72 -2.11 -0.94
C THR A 77 -3.61 -1.07 -0.95
N ALA A 78 -2.98 -0.78 0.20
CA ALA A 78 -1.89 0.16 0.31
C ALA A 78 -0.84 -0.24 1.36
N MET A 79 0.38 0.25 1.19
CA MET A 79 1.44 0.22 2.19
C MET A 79 2.08 1.60 2.27
N ARG A 80 2.19 2.15 3.49
CA ARG A 80 3.03 3.32 3.74
C ARG A 80 4.44 2.85 4.10
N LEU A 81 5.28 2.76 3.09
CA LEU A 81 6.69 2.37 3.25
C LEU A 81 7.51 3.54 3.79
N GLY A 82 8.27 3.30 4.84
CA GLY A 82 9.19 4.29 5.41
C GLY A 82 10.45 4.44 4.56
N PHE A 83 10.88 5.68 4.38
CA PHE A 83 12.14 6.04 3.73
C PHE A 83 12.96 6.90 4.69
N MET A 84 14.25 6.62 4.83
CA MET A 84 15.10 7.31 5.80
C MET A 84 16.11 8.20 5.09
N TRP A 85 16.12 9.49 5.45
CA TRP A 85 17.15 10.41 4.97
C TRP A 85 18.55 9.95 5.36
N SER A 86 18.74 9.43 6.58
CA SER A 86 20.02 8.86 7.02
C SER A 86 20.49 7.67 6.18
N GLY A 87 19.58 6.92 5.57
CA GLY A 87 19.90 5.82 4.66
C GLY A 87 20.27 6.31 3.27
N PHE A 88 19.54 7.30 2.75
CA PHE A 88 19.73 7.85 1.41
C PHE A 88 20.86 8.87 1.31
N ASN A 89 21.02 9.74 2.31
CA ASN A 89 22.01 10.79 2.35
C ASN A 89 22.77 10.78 3.69
N PRO A 90 23.70 9.84 3.88
CA PRO A 90 24.43 9.67 5.15
C PRO A 90 25.40 10.81 5.46
N ALA A 91 25.85 11.56 4.46
CA ALA A 91 26.73 12.72 4.60
C ALA A 91 26.38 13.80 3.56
N PRO A 92 26.68 15.09 3.80
CA PRO A 92 26.36 16.15 2.85
C PRO A 92 26.84 15.83 1.43
N ARG A 93 25.93 15.92 0.44
CA ARG A 93 26.19 15.65 -0.98
C ARG A 93 26.59 14.20 -1.33
N VAL A 94 26.49 13.25 -0.40
CA VAL A 94 26.73 11.83 -0.63
C VAL A 94 25.39 11.10 -0.69
N PHE A 95 25.02 10.59 -1.87
CA PHE A 95 23.76 9.85 -2.06
C PHE A 95 24.03 8.35 -2.18
N ASN A 96 23.41 7.56 -1.31
CA ASN A 96 23.55 6.12 -1.26
C ASN A 96 22.65 5.46 -2.31
N GLN A 97 23.20 5.23 -3.50
CA GLN A 97 22.47 4.61 -4.60
C GLN A 97 22.08 3.16 -4.29
N THR A 98 22.91 2.42 -3.55
CA THR A 98 22.59 1.04 -3.14
C THR A 98 21.33 1.00 -2.27
N TYR A 99 21.17 1.92 -1.33
CA TYR A 99 19.93 2.03 -0.54
C TYR A 99 18.73 2.35 -1.44
N LEU A 100 18.87 3.29 -2.37
CA LEU A 100 17.79 3.65 -3.30
C LEU A 100 17.36 2.46 -4.17
N ASP A 101 18.31 1.69 -4.69
CA ASP A 101 18.05 0.52 -5.54
C ASP A 101 17.35 -0.60 -4.77
N ILE A 102 17.73 -0.81 -3.50
CA ILE A 102 17.05 -1.77 -2.61
C ILE A 102 15.59 -1.35 -2.37
N ILE A 103 15.36 -0.07 -2.01
CA ILE A 103 14.00 0.44 -1.79
C ILE A 103 13.17 0.34 -3.08
N ARG A 104 13.74 0.69 -4.23
CA ARG A 104 13.06 0.53 -5.53
C ARG A 104 12.66 -0.92 -5.77
N GLY A 105 13.58 -1.87 -5.55
CA GLY A 105 13.28 -3.28 -5.68
C GLY A 105 12.12 -3.74 -4.78
N ILE A 106 12.05 -3.23 -3.54
CA ILE A 106 10.93 -3.49 -2.63
C ILE A 106 9.61 -2.93 -3.20
N VAL A 107 9.63 -1.69 -3.73
CA VAL A 107 8.43 -1.04 -4.30
C VAL A 107 7.93 -1.76 -5.55
N ASP A 108 8.83 -2.20 -6.44
CA ASP A 108 8.45 -2.84 -7.71
C ASP A 108 7.77 -4.22 -7.52
N ARG A 109 7.93 -4.85 -6.35
CA ARG A 109 7.32 -6.16 -6.02
C ARG A 109 6.03 -6.05 -5.20
N ALA A 110 5.75 -4.89 -4.61
CA ALA A 110 4.57 -4.65 -3.79
C ALA A 110 3.28 -4.77 -4.61
#